data_AF-A0A946TPJ2-F1
#
_entry.id   AF-A0A946TPJ2-F1
#
_cell.length_a   1.000
_cell.length_b   1.000
_cell.length_c   1.000
_cell.angle_alpha   90.00
_cell.angle_beta   90.00
_cell.angle_gamma   90.00
#
_symmetry.space_group_name_H-M   'P 1'
#
loop_
_entity.id
_entity.type
_entity.pdbx_description
1 polymer ?
#
loop_
_entity_poly.entity_id
_entity_poly.type
_entity_poly.pdbx_seq_one_letter_code
_entity_poly.pdbx_strand_id
1 'polypeptide(L)' 'MLAIDEFDTVKAEAFEEKMVDILNSGAVNLMISVGHRTGLFDVMAKMAPGTSQEIADRTGLNERYVREWL' A
#
# COMPACT_ATOMS: atom_id res chain seq x y z
N MET A 1 38.23 -24.23 -19.80
CA MET A 1 37.16 -23.31 -20.20
C MET A 1 36.15 -23.33 -19.07
N LEU A 2 36.06 -22.27 -18.26
CA LEU A 2 35.07 -22.18 -17.19
C LEU A 2 33.70 -22.09 -17.86
N ALA A 3 32.80 -23.02 -17.53
CA ALA A 3 31.41 -22.93 -17.94
C ALA A 3 30.85 -21.65 -17.30
N ILE A 4 30.53 -20.67 -18.13
CA ILE A 4 29.74 -19.52 -17.71
C ILE A 4 28.35 -20.10 -17.47
N ASP A 5 27.89 -20.08 -16.23
CA ASP A 5 26.54 -20.53 -15.89
C ASP A 5 25.57 -19.71 -16.74
N GLU A 6 24.77 -20.37 -17.58
CA GLU A 6 23.85 -19.71 -18.49
C GLU A 6 22.80 -18.94 -17.66
N PHE A 7 22.49 -17.71 -18.05
CA PHE A 7 21.57 -16.86 -17.28
C PHE A 7 20.16 -17.47 -17.29
N ASP A 8 19.66 -17.80 -16.10
CA ASP A 8 18.33 -18.35 -15.90
C ASP A 8 17.29 -17.21 -15.85
N THR A 9 16.75 -16.86 -17.02
CA THR A 9 15.75 -15.79 -17.16
C THR A 9 14.50 -16.04 -16.31
N VAL A 10 14.08 -17.30 -16.14
CA VAL A 10 12.88 -17.63 -15.34
C VAL A 10 13.12 -17.31 -13.87
N LYS A 11 14.30 -17.63 -13.33
CA LYS A 11 14.67 -17.22 -11.97
C LYS A 11 14.79 -15.71 -11.82
N ALA A 12 15.28 -15.01 -12.85
CA ALA A 12 15.40 -13.57 -12.83
C ALA A 12 14.03 -12.87 -12.79
N GLU A 13 13.08 -13.30 -13.62
CA GLU A 13 11.71 -12.80 -13.64
C GLU A 13 11.01 -13.04 -12.29
N ALA A 14 11.11 -14.25 -11.74
CA ALA A 14 10.53 -14.56 -10.42
C ALA A 14 11.14 -13.72 -9.29
N PHE A 15 12.42 -13.36 -9.39
CA PHE A 15 13.06 -12.45 -8.44
C PHE A 15 12.55 -11.02 -8.59
N GLU A 16 12.39 -10.53 -9.83
CA GLU A 16 11.82 -9.21 -10.11
C GLU A 16 10.42 -9.07 -9.52
N GLU A 17 9.53 -10.03 -9.78
CA GLU A 17 8.17 -10.07 -9.23
C GLU A 17 8.21 -9.99 -7.70
N LYS A 18 9.05 -10.81 -7.08
CA LYS A 18 9.22 -10.80 -5.61
C LYS A 18 9.69 -9.45 -5.09
N MET A 19 10.58 -8.77 -5.80
CA MET A 19 11.07 -7.45 -5.38
C MET A 19 9.97 -6.40 -5.46
N VAL A 20 9.15 -6.42 -6.51
CA VAL A 20 7.97 -5.55 -6.64
C VAL A 20 6.98 -5.80 -5.51
N ASP A 21 6.71 -7.07 -5.19
CA ASP A 21 5.81 -7.44 -4.08
C ASP A 21 6.31 -6.94 -2.73
N ILE A 22 7.61 -7.03 -2.47
CA ILE A 22 8.22 -6.51 -1.23
C ILE A 22 8.03 -4.99 -1.15
N LEU A 23 8.25 -4.26 -2.24
CA LEU A 23 8.07 -2.81 -2.28
C LEU A 23 6.61 -2.41 -2.04
N ASN A 24 5.66 -3.09 -2.70
CA ASN A 24 4.23 -2.88 -2.51
C ASN A 24 3.81 -3.19 -1.06
N SER A 25 4.26 -4.30 -0.51
CA SER A 25 3.98 -4.70 0.88
C SER A 25 4.54 -3.67 1.88
N GLY A 26 5.73 -3.14 1.61
CA GLY A 26 6.32 -2.06 2.39
C GLY A 26 5.48 -0.77 2.36
N ALA A 27 5.02 -0.36 1.18
CA ALA A 27 4.14 0.79 1.02
C ALA A 27 2.80 0.61 1.75
N VAL A 28 2.18 -0.57 1.64
CA VAL A 28 0.94 -0.91 2.37
C VAL A 28 1.15 -0.83 3.87
N ASN A 29 2.25 -1.37 4.40
CA ASN A 29 2.58 -1.28 5.83
C ASN A 29 2.69 0.18 6.32
N LEU A 30 3.28 1.06 5.50
CA LEU A 30 3.33 2.48 5.81
C LEU A 30 1.93 3.10 5.82
N MET A 31 1.07 2.77 4.85
CA MET A 31 -0.32 3.27 4.81
C MET A 31 -1.17 2.77 5.97
N ILE A 32 -0.95 1.53 6.43
CA ILE A 32 -1.57 1.03 7.68
C ILE A 32 -1.16 1.89 8.87
N SER A 33 0.15 2.20 8.99
CA SER A 33 0.64 3.08 10.06
C SER A 33 0.03 4.48 9.99
N VAL A 34 -0.10 5.06 8.80
CA VAL A 34 -0.77 6.35 8.60
C VAL A 34 -2.23 6.26 9.04
N GLY A 35 -2.99 5.28 8.55
CA GLY A 35 -4.41 5.13 8.85
C GLY A 35 -4.69 4.94 10.35
N HIS A 36 -3.81 4.22 11.06
CA HIS A 36 -3.89 4.08 12.51
C HIS A 36 -3.60 5.41 13.22
N ARG A 37 -2.50 6.09 12.86
CA ARG A 37 -2.07 7.32 13.53
C ARG A 37 -3.01 8.51 13.28
N THR A 38 -3.71 8.53 12.16
CA THR A 38 -4.69 9.57 11.82
C THR A 38 -6.11 9.22 12.27
N GLY A 39 -6.35 8.00 12.78
CA GLY A 39 -7.68 7.55 13.21
C GLY A 39 -8.63 7.23 12.05
N LEU A 40 -8.14 7.13 10.81
CA LEU A 40 -8.94 6.78 9.63
C LEU A 40 -9.66 5.45 9.82
N PHE A 41 -8.95 4.42 10.28
CA PHE A 41 -9.55 3.10 10.53
C PHE A 41 -10.63 3.15 11.61
N ASP A 42 -10.42 3.90 12.69
CA ASP A 42 -11.39 3.99 13.79
C ASP A 42 -12.70 4.67 13.37
N VAL A 43 -12.62 5.68 12.49
CA VAL A 43 -13.80 6.34 11.92
C VAL A 43 -14.49 5.43 10.90
N MET A 44 -13.73 4.84 9.98
CA MET A 44 -14.27 3.97 8.93
C MET A 44 -14.95 2.72 9.51
N ALA A 45 -14.43 2.15 10.60
CA ALA A 45 -15.03 1.00 11.28
C ALA A 45 -16.42 1.28 11.88
N LYS A 46 -16.78 2.56 12.09
CA LYS A 46 -18.03 2.99 12.74
C LYS A 46 -19.01 3.66 11.78
N MET A 47 -18.68 3.76 10.50
CA MET A 47 -19.55 4.37 9.49
C MET A 47 -20.02 3.34 8.46
N ALA A 48 -21.14 3.64 7.82
CA ALA A 48 -21.53 2.95 6.59
C ALA A 48 -20.53 3.28 5.46
N PRO A 49 -20.46 2.47 4.39
CA PRO A 49 -19.69 2.82 3.20
C PRO A 49 -19.99 4.24 2.74
N GLY A 50 -18.95 5.00 2.38
CA GLY A 50 -19.05 6.40 2.03
C GLY A 50 -17.93 6.83 1.11
N THR A 51 -18.04 8.07 0.64
CA THR A 51 -17.09 8.74 -0.24
C THR A 51 -15.86 9.24 0.52
N SER A 52 -14.78 9.55 -0.19
CA SER A 52 -13.58 10.16 0.38
C SER A 52 -13.88 11.48 1.12
N GLN A 53 -14.82 12.28 0.60
CA GLN A 53 -15.27 13.52 1.23
C GLN A 53 -15.98 13.24 2.57
N GLU A 54 -16.89 12.26 2.62
CA GLU A 54 -17.59 11.92 3.87
C GLU A 54 -16.64 11.38 4.94
N ILE A 55 -15.59 10.65 4.54
CA ILE A 55 -14.54 10.18 5.47
C ILE A 55 -13.71 11.36 5.97
N ALA A 56 -13.32 12.28 5.08
CA ALA A 56 -12.56 13.48 5.42
C ALA A 56 -13.33 14.39 6.39
N ASP A 57 -14.61 14.62 6.13
CA ASP A 57 -15.49 15.44 6.99
C ASP A 57 -15.62 14.83 8.39
N ARG A 58 -15.73 13.49 8.49
CA ARG A 58 -15.84 12.79 9.78
C ARG A 58 -14.53 12.72 10.56
N THR A 59 -13.40 12.65 9.88
CA THR A 59 -12.07 12.59 10.50
C THR A 59 -11.47 13.97 10.77
N GLY A 60 -12.01 15.03 10.15
CA GLY A 60 -11.44 16.37 10.19
C GLY A 60 -10.12 16.49 9.40
N LEU A 61 -9.85 15.54 8.50
CA LEU A 61 -8.65 15.52 7.67
C LEU A 61 -8.90 16.23 6.33
N ASN A 62 -7.82 16.60 5.66
CA ASN A 62 -7.92 17.15 4.32
C ASN A 62 -8.30 16.04 3.33
N GLU A 63 -9.39 16.26 2.59
CA GLU A 63 -9.98 15.27 1.70
C GLU A 63 -9.01 14.75 0.64
N ARG A 64 -8.13 15.60 0.09
CA ARG A 64 -7.17 15.16 -0.93
C ARG A 64 -6.28 14.04 -0.40
N TYR A 65 -5.82 14.15 0.84
CA TYR A 65 -4.95 13.14 1.44
C TYR A 65 -5.71 11.89 1.88
N VAL A 66 -6.97 12.03 2.28
CA VAL A 66 -7.85 10.87 2.52
C VAL A 66 -8.05 10.09 1.23
N ARG A 67 -8.29 10.78 0.10
CA ARG A 67 -8.49 10.16 -1.21
C ARG A 67 -7.28 9.42 -1.72
N GLU A 68 -6.08 9.98 -1.58
CA GLU A 68 -4.83 9.31 -2.03
C GLU A 68 -4.45 8.12 -1.13
N TRP A 69 -4.99 8.06 0.08
CA TRP A 69 -4.76 6.96 1.02
C TRP A 69 -5.70 5.77 0.78
N LEU A 70 -6.91 6.01 0.26
CA LEU A 70 -7.89 4.98 -0.10
C LEU A 70 -7.45 4.17 -1.34
#